data_AF-A0A101GXZ3-F1
#
_entry.id   AF-A0A101GXZ3-F1
#
_cell.length_a   1.000
_cell.length_b   1.000
_cell.length_c   1.000
_cell.angle_alpha   90.00
_cell.angle_beta   90.00
_cell.angle_gamma   90.00
#
_symmetry.space_group_name_H-M   'P 1'
#
loop_
_entity.id
_entity.type
_entity.pdbx_description
1 polymer ?
#
loop_
_entity_poly.entity_id
_entity_poly.type
_entity_poly.pdbx_seq_one_letter_code
_entity_poly.pdbx_strand_id
1 'polypeptide(L)' 'MPDENDKKILVVYYSHDESTKSIAESIANETNADLLELKPLDEK' A
#
# COMPACT_ATOMS: atom_id res chain seq x y z
N MET A 1 3.33 26.86 10.13
CA MET A 1 4.08 26.70 8.87
C MET A 1 3.58 25.41 8.26
N PRO A 2 3.06 25.38 7.02
CA PRO A 2 2.70 24.11 6.42
C PRO A 2 4.00 23.40 6.06
N ASP A 3 4.29 22.27 6.72
CA ASP A 3 5.41 21.42 6.40
C ASP A 3 5.27 20.94 4.94
N GLU A 4 6.15 21.41 4.04
CA GLU A 4 6.24 20.96 2.63
C GLU A 4 6.59 19.46 2.49
N ASN A 5 6.77 18.75 3.60
CA ASN A 5 7.06 17.32 3.66
C ASN A 5 5.84 16.44 3.98
N ASP A 6 4.63 17.01 4.12
CA ASP A 6 3.41 16.23 4.36
C ASP A 6 2.86 15.64 3.04
N LYS A 7 3.68 14.81 2.38
CA LYS A 7 3.25 14.08 1.18
C LYS A 7 2.37 12.92 1.62
N LYS A 8 1.09 12.98 1.25
CA LYS A 8 0.18 11.84 1.40
C LYS A 8 0.50 10.80 0.34
N ILE A 9 0.97 9.63 0.77
CA ILE A 9 1.37 8.52 -0.10
C ILE A 9 0.37 7.39 0.09
N LEU A 10 -0.05 6.76 -1.00
CA LEU A 10 -0.92 5.58 -1.01
C LEU A 10 -0.24 4.46 -1.79
N VAL A 11 -0.07 3.31 -1.15
CA VAL A 11 0.46 2.08 -1.73
C VAL A 11 -0.71 1.16 -2.09
N VAL A 12 -0.96 0.97 -3.38
CA VAL A 12 -2.01 0.09 -3.90
C VAL A 12 -1.37 -1.21 -4.41
N TYR A 13 -1.86 -2.36 -3.95
CA TYR A 13 -1.29 -3.65 -4.33
C TYR A 13 -2.36 -4.74 -4.49
N TYR A 14 -2.03 -5.79 -5.23
CA TYR A 14 -2.79 -7.05 -5.29
C TYR A 14 -1.83 -8.18 -4.88
N SER A 15 -2.32 -9.20 -4.17
CA SER A 15 -1.51 -10.37 -3.84
C SER A 15 -2.31 -11.65 -3.99
N HIS A 16 -1.78 -12.61 -4.76
CA HIS A 16 -2.37 -13.95 -4.85
C HIS A 16 -1.94 -14.84 -3.68
N ASP A 17 -0.63 -14.88 -3.36
CA ASP A 17 -0.02 -15.77 -2.36
C ASP A 17 0.71 -14.98 -1.24
N GLU A 18 0.13 -13.86 -0.80
CA GLU A 18 0.65 -12.98 0.28
C GLU A 18 2.07 -12.36 0.11
N SER A 19 2.88 -12.81 -0.84
CA SER A 19 4.24 -12.29 -1.04
C SER A 19 4.25 -10.80 -1.40
N THR A 20 3.29 -10.36 -2.21
CA THR A 20 3.18 -8.94 -2.61
C THR A 20 2.66 -8.08 -1.46
N LYS A 21 1.82 -8.65 -0.58
CA LYS A 21 1.36 -7.99 0.64
C LYS A 21 2.53 -7.63 1.56
N SER A 22 3.44 -8.57 1.83
CA SER A 22 4.60 -8.31 2.70
C SER A 22 5.51 -7.21 2.15
N ILE A 23 5.67 -7.14 0.82
CA ILE A 23 6.45 -6.08 0.16
C ILE A 23 5.72 -4.74 0.27
N ALA A 24 4.41 -4.71 0.01
CA ALA A 24 3.61 -3.49 0.12
C ALA A 24 3.60 -2.94 1.55
N GLU A 25 3.46 -3.80 2.55
CA GLU A 25 3.56 -3.44 3.98
C GLU A 25 4.92 -2.84 4.32
N SER A 26 6.00 -3.42 3.79
CA SER A 26 7.35 -2.88 3.97
C SER A 26 7.50 -1.47 3.37
N ILE A 27 6.99 -1.27 2.15
CA ILE A 27 7.02 0.04 1.48
C ILE A 27 6.22 1.07 2.27
N ALA A 28 5.01 0.71 2.72
CA ALA A 28 4.15 1.62 3.46
C ALA A 28 4.74 2.02 4.81
N ASN A 29 5.40 1.10 5.52
CA ASN A 29 6.09 1.39 6.77
C ASN A 29 7.27 2.35 6.56
N GLU A 30 8.11 2.11 5.55
CA GLU A 30 9.27 2.96 5.23
C GLU A 30 8.86 4.36 4.75
N THR A 31 7.69 4.49 4.12
CA THR A 31 7.21 5.75 3.53
C THR A 31 6.12 6.44 4.35
N ASN A 32 5.70 5.84 5.48
CA ASN A 32 4.54 6.27 6.26
C ASN A 32 3.28 6.48 5.40
N ALA A 33 3.05 5.55 4.47
CA ALA A 33 1.97 5.61 3.49
C ALA A 33 0.74 4.81 3.92
N ASP A 34 -0.42 5.18 3.36
CA ASP A 34 -1.63 4.37 3.45
C ASP A 34 -1.51 3.12 2.56
N LEU A 35 -2.21 2.05 2.92
CA LEU A 35 -2.26 0.79 2.17
C LEU A 35 -3.66 0.52 1.63
N LEU A 36 -3.75 0.12 0.37
CA LEU A 36 -4.97 -0.37 -0.25
C LEU A 36 -4.71 -1.69 -0.97
N GLU A 37 -5.38 -2.75 -0.52
CA GLU A 37 -5.36 -4.04 -1.19
C GLU A 37 -6.49 -4.12 -2.22
N LEU A 38 -6.13 -4.44 -3.47
CA LEU A 38 -7.06 -4.75 -4.53
C LEU A 38 -7.55 -6.18 -4.38
N LYS A 39 -8.87 -6.37 -4.44
CA LYS A 39 -9.50 -7.69 -4.48
C LYS A 39 -10.00 -7.96 -5.90
N PRO A 40 -9.83 -9.19 -6.43
CA PRO A 40 -10.35 -9.53 -7.74
C PRO A 40 -11.88 -9.45 -7.74
N LEU A 41 -12.47 -9.02 -8.86
CA LEU A 41 -13.93 -8.85 -8.99
C LEU A 41 -14.67 -10.19 -9.09
N ASP A 42 -13.97 -11.23 -9.55
CA ASP A 42 -14.49 -12.58 -9.72
C ASP A 42 -13.68 -13.56 -8.86
N GLU A 43 -13.94 -13.59 -7.55
CA GLU A 43 -13.60 -14.76 -6.72
C GLU A 43 -14.71 -15.79 -6.92
N LYS A 44 -14.43 -16.83 -7.72
CA LYS A 44 -15.34 -17.96 -7.93
C LYS A 44 -15.50 -18.82 -6.69
#